data_AF-A0A5T1BNQ3-F1
#
_entry.id   AF-A0A5T1BNQ3-F1
#
_cell.length_a   1.000
_cell.length_b   1.000
_cell.length_c   1.000
_cell.angle_alpha   90.00
_cell.angle_beta   90.00
_cell.angle_gamma   90.00
#
_symmetry.space_group_name_H-M   'P 1'
#
loop_
_entity.id
_entity.type
_entity.pdbx_description
1 polymer ?
#
loop_
_entity_poly.entity_id
_entity_poly.type
_entity_poly.pdbx_seq_one_letter_code
_entity_poly.pdbx_strand_id
1 'polypeptide(L)' 'QIYNNAQTNTLLKNIIALSLRDKSIFLKNYDKLLEAYKLLEQNKIEEANVLLSQIKENSSLNQIAKNLKHYQGITQ' A
#
# COMPACT_ATOMS: atom_id res chain seq x y z
N GLN A 1 23.72 22.68 1.47
CA GLN A 1 22.38 22.21 1.86
C GLN A 1 22.55 21.32 3.09
N ILE A 2 22.03 21.72 4.24
CA ILE A 2 22.10 20.92 5.47
C ILE A 2 20.98 19.89 5.38
N TYR A 3 21.32 18.62 5.19
CA TYR A 3 20.34 17.54 5.27
C TYR A 3 19.79 17.51 6.70
N ASN A 4 18.49 17.77 6.86
CA ASN A 4 17.82 17.74 8.15
C ASN A 4 17.96 16.33 8.74
N ASN A 5 18.70 16.20 9.84
CA ASN A 5 18.96 14.94 10.56
C ASN A 5 17.68 14.11 10.77
N ALA A 6 16.54 14.75 11.03
CA ALA A 6 15.24 14.09 11.21
C ALA A 6 14.73 13.32 9.95
N GLN A 7 14.96 13.85 8.75
CA GLN A 7 14.55 13.20 7.50
C GLN A 7 15.42 11.98 7.20
N THR A 8 16.74 12.11 7.39
CA THR A 8 17.69 11.00 7.27
C THR A 8 17.39 9.89 8.28
N ASN A 9 17.05 10.26 9.52
CA ASN A 9 16.66 9.30 10.57
C ASN A 9 15.37 8.54 10.21
N THR A 10 14.39 9.22 9.60
CA THR A 10 13.14 8.59 9.15
C THR A 10 13.37 7.62 8.00
N LEU A 11 14.17 7.99 7.01
CA LEU A 11 14.51 7.08 5.90
C LEU A 11 15.23 5.83 6.41
N LEU A 12 16.25 6.00 7.27
CA LEU A 12 17.00 4.89 7.86
C LEU A 12 16.11 3.95 8.69
N LYS A 13 15.20 4.49 9.50
CA LYS A 13 14.22 3.69 10.26
C LYS A 13 13.33 2.84 9.34
N ASN A 14 12.88 3.40 8.21
CA ASN A 14 12.06 2.65 7.26
C ASN A 14 12.88 1.56 6.54
N ILE A 15 14.16 1.80 6.21
CA ILE A 15 15.04 0.79 5.61
C ILE A 15 15.24 -0.39 6.57
N ILE A 16 15.47 -0.12 7.85
CA ILE A 16 15.62 -1.16 8.89
C ILE A 16 14.30 -1.93 9.08
N ALA A 17 13.15 -1.24 9.12
CA ALA A 17 11.86 -1.93 9.23
C ALA A 17 11.63 -2.91 8.05
N LEU A 18 11.95 -2.49 6.83
CA LEU A 18 11.81 -3.35 5.64
C LEU A 18 12.74 -4.56 5.68
N SER A 19 13.99 -4.40 6.15
CA SER A 19 14.92 -5.53 6.26
C SER A 19 14.50 -6.54 7.34
N LEU A 20 13.77 -6.08 8.36
CA LEU A 20 13.19 -6.92 9.41
C LEU A 20 11.84 -7.54 9.03
N ARG A 21 11.34 -7.32 7.79
CA ARG A 21 9.98 -7.67 7.34
C ARG A 21 8.87 -7.02 8.16
N ASP A 22 9.17 -5.95 8.89
CA ASP A 22 8.19 -5.14 9.57
C ASP A 22 7.49 -4.20 8.58
N LYS A 23 6.23 -3.87 8.86
CA LYS A 23 5.44 -2.95 8.04
C LYS A 23 6.09 -1.57 8.04
N SER A 24 6.49 -1.11 6.86
CA SER A 24 7.10 0.21 6.68
C SER A 24 6.04 1.30 6.75
N ILE A 25 6.28 2.35 7.54
CA ILE A 25 5.38 3.52 7.59
C ILE A 25 5.33 4.21 6.23
N PHE A 26 6.45 4.22 5.50
CA PHE A 26 6.56 4.80 4.16
C PHE A 26 5.84 3.95 3.10
N LEU A 27 6.00 2.63 3.13
CA LEU A 27 5.41 1.73 2.12
C LEU A 27 4.03 1.18 2.49
N LYS A 28 3.45 1.54 3.64
CA LYS A 28 2.17 1.02 4.12
C LYS A 28 1.02 1.02 3.09
N ASN A 29 0.98 2.00 2.18
CA ASN A 29 -0.07 2.04 1.15
C ASN A 29 0.23 1.09 -0.02
N TYR A 30 1.50 0.82 -0.31
CA TYR A 30 1.90 -0.24 -1.24
C TYR A 30 1.54 -1.61 -0.68
N ASP A 31 1.79 -1.84 0.62
CA ASP A 31 1.42 -3.08 1.29
C ASP A 31 -0.09 -3.32 1.21
N LYS A 32 -0.91 -2.28 1.43
CA LYS A 32 -2.38 -2.35 1.27
C LYS A 32 -2.81 -2.73 -0.14
N LEU A 33 -2.16 -2.20 -1.18
CA LEU A 33 -2.47 -2.56 -2.57
C LEU A 33 -2.18 -4.04 -2.81
N LEU A 34 -1.04 -4.54 -2.34
CA LEU A 34 -0.65 -5.94 -2.52
C LEU A 34 -1.57 -6.89 -1.74
N GLU A 35 -1.95 -6.53 -0.52
CA GLU A 35 -2.89 -7.29 0.31
C GLU A 35 -4.28 -7.31 -0.32
N ALA A 36 -4.78 -6.16 -0.79
CA ALA A 36 -6.06 -6.09 -1.51
C ALA A 36 -6.04 -6.94 -2.78
N TYR A 37 -4.97 -6.89 -3.57
CA TYR A 37 -4.84 -7.70 -4.78
C TYR A 37 -4.91 -9.21 -4.46
N LYS A 38 -4.24 -9.69 -3.42
CA LYS A 38 -4.33 -11.09 -2.97
C LYS A 38 -5.74 -11.48 -2.51
N LEU A 39 -6.48 -10.56 -1.89
CA LEU A 39 -7.87 -10.78 -1.51
C LEU A 39 -8.78 -10.89 -2.75
N LEU A 40 -8.54 -10.07 -3.77
CA LEU A 40 -9.25 -10.15 -5.04
C LEU A 40 -9.01 -11.50 -5.75
N GLU A 41 -7.78 -12.02 -5.74
CA GLU A 41 -7.46 -13.37 -6.25
C GLU A 41 -8.21 -14.50 -5.50
N GLN A 42 -8.61 -14.24 -4.25
CA GLN A 42 -9.40 -15.16 -3.41
C GLN A 42 -10.91 -14.88 -3.48
N ASN A 43 -11.36 -14.00 -4.38
CA ASN A 43 -12.75 -13.55 -4.50
C ASN A 43 -13.30 -12.86 -3.23
N LYS A 44 -12.43 -12.32 -2.37
CA LYS A 44 -12.76 -11.56 -1.15
C LYS A 44 -12.88 -10.07 -1.45
N ILE A 45 -13.91 -9.74 -2.23
CA ILE A 45 -14.08 -8.41 -2.84
C ILE A 45 -14.34 -7.33 -1.79
N GLU A 46 -15.13 -7.62 -0.76
CA GLU A 46 -15.48 -6.64 0.27
C GLU A 46 -14.26 -6.27 1.12
N GLU A 47 -13.47 -7.25 1.56
CA GLU A 47 -12.26 -7.03 2.35
C GLU A 47 -11.19 -6.28 1.54
N ALA A 48 -11.04 -6.61 0.26
CA ALA A 48 -10.18 -5.86 -0.65
C ALA A 48 -10.64 -4.40 -0.74
N ASN A 49 -11.94 -4.16 -0.92
CA ASN A 49 -12.50 -2.81 -1.03
C ASN A 49 -12.33 -1.99 0.25
N VAL A 50 -12.38 -2.61 1.43
CA VAL A 50 -12.06 -1.95 2.71
C VAL A 50 -10.63 -1.43 2.69
N LEU A 51 -9.65 -2.25 2.32
CA LEU A 51 -8.24 -1.83 2.26
C LEU A 51 -8.00 -0.74 1.21
N LEU A 52 -8.57 -0.89 0.01
CA LEU A 52 -8.43 0.06 -1.08
C LEU A 52 -9.05 1.42 -0.74
N SER A 53 -10.11 1.46 0.06
CA SER A 53 -10.76 2.71 0.50
C SER A 53 -9.93 3.50 1.51
N GLN A 54 -8.91 2.89 2.12
CA GLN A 54 -7.99 3.59 3.01
C GLN A 54 -6.90 4.36 2.26
N ILE A 55 -6.76 4.17 0.94
CA ILE A 55 -5.84 4.93 0.10
C ILE A 55 -6.50 6.28 -0.22
N LYS A 56 -5.89 7.36 0.24
CA LYS A 56 -6.42 8.73 0.06
C LYS A 56 -6.43 9.14 -1.41
N GLU A 57 -7.41 9.95 -1.79
CA GLU A 57 -7.58 10.39 -3.17
C GLU A 57 -6.40 11.20 -3.73
N ASN A 58 -5.73 11.96 -2.87
CA ASN A 58 -4.55 12.76 -3.21
C ASN A 58 -3.24 11.93 -3.22
N SER A 59 -3.31 10.62 -2.97
CA SER A 59 -2.16 9.73 -3.11
C SER A 59 -1.86 9.47 -4.59
N SER A 60 -0.57 9.38 -4.93
CA SER A 60 -0.13 8.89 -6.24
C SER A 60 -0.63 7.46 -6.55
N LEU A 61 -1.06 6.71 -5.55
CA LEU A 61 -1.58 5.34 -5.67
C LEU A 61 -3.10 5.26 -5.89
N ASN A 62 -3.81 6.39 -5.83
CA ASN A 62 -5.27 6.41 -5.90
C ASN A 62 -5.81 5.78 -7.19
N GLN A 63 -5.18 6.04 -8.34
CA GLN A 63 -5.64 5.49 -9.62
C GLN A 63 -5.55 3.96 -9.65
N ILE A 64 -4.47 3.38 -9.11
CA ILE A 64 -4.34 1.92 -8.99
C ILE A 64 -5.41 1.38 -8.05
N ALA A 65 -5.66 2.05 -6.92
CA ALA A 65 -6.69 1.64 -5.98
C ALA A 65 -8.08 1.62 -6.62
N LYS A 66 -8.43 2.64 -7.42
CA LYS A 66 -9.68 2.69 -8.18
C LYS A 66 -9.78 1.55 -9.20
N ASN A 67 -8.72 1.31 -9.97
CA ASN A 67 -8.70 0.21 -10.93
C ASN A 67 -8.95 -1.15 -10.26
N LEU A 68 -8.34 -1.39 -9.09
CA LEU A 68 -8.56 -2.63 -8.32
C LEU A 68 -9.96 -2.73 -7.73
N LYS A 69 -10.62 -1.62 -7.35
CA LYS A 69 -12.02 -1.66 -6.89
C LYS A 69 -13.02 -2.07 -7.98
N HIS A 70 -12.68 -1.78 -9.23
CA HIS A 70 -13.47 -2.17 -10.39
C HIS A 70 -13.13 -3.57 -10.91
N TYR A 71 -12.15 -4.24 -10.30
CA TYR A 71 -11.75 -5.58 -10.67
C TYR A 71 -12.83 -6.58 -10.24
N GLN A 72 -13.43 -7.27 -11.22
CA GLN A 72 -14.46 -8.28 -10.99
C GLN A 72 -13.91 -9.71 -10.95
N GLY A 73 -12.59 -9.88 -10.78
CA GLY A 73 -11.93 -11.17 -10.94
C GLY A 73 -11.56 -11.46 -12.40
N ILE A 74 -10.77 -12.51 -12.63
CA ILE A 74 -10.68 -13.16 -13.94
C ILE A 74 -11.86 -14.11 -14.01
N THR A 75 -12.90 -13.78 -14.77
CA THR A 75 -13.86 -14.80 -15.24
C THR A 75 -13.12 -15.67 -16.25
N GLN A 76 -12.63 -16.84 -15.83
CA GLN A 76 -12.22 -17.91 -16.75
C GLN A 76 -13.45 -18.65 -17.25
#